data_AF-A0A3C0FT54-F1
#
_entry.id   AF-A0A3C0FT54-F1
#
_cell.length_a   1.000
_cell.length_b   1.000
_cell.length_c   1.000
_cell.angle_alpha   90.00
_cell.angle_beta   90.00
_cell.angle_gamma   90.00
#
_symmetry.space_group_name_H-M   'P 1'
#
loop_
_entity.id
_entity.type
_entity.pdbx_description
1 polymer ?
#
loop_
_entity_poly.entity_id
_entity_poly.type
_entity_poly.pdbx_seq_one_letter_code
_entity_poly.pdbx_strand_id
1 'polypeptide(L)'
;MEQTVKNPADGAPDYNFAYLDEQTKRMIRRALLKAVAIPGYQVPFAGREMPMPYGWGTGGVQVTAAVIGPNDTLKVIDQGADDTTNAVSIRQFFAKTAQVATTEKTAEASIIQTRHRIPEKELREDQV
;
A
#
# COMPACT_ATOMS: atom_id res chain seq x y z
N MET A 1 13.27 41.27 19.68
CA MET A 1 12.12 40.34 19.81
C MET A 1 11.97 39.65 18.48
N GLU A 2 12.62 38.51 18.33
CA GLU A 2 12.67 37.77 17.07
C GLU A 2 11.45 36.85 17.02
N GLN A 3 10.54 37.13 16.09
CA GLN A 3 9.36 36.29 15.87
C GLN A 3 9.82 35.01 15.18
N THR A 4 9.91 33.93 15.95
CA THR A 4 10.00 32.57 15.44
C THR A 4 8.77 32.27 14.57
N VAL A 5 8.97 32.25 13.26
CA VAL A 5 8.02 31.71 12.29
C VAL A 5 7.91 30.20 12.57
N LYS A 6 6.76 29.76 13.08
CA LYS A 6 6.47 28.32 13.19
C LYS A 6 6.36 27.76 11.77
N ASN A 7 7.28 26.87 11.43
CA ASN A 7 7.22 26.06 10.22
C ASN A 7 6.03 25.09 10.36
N PRO A 8 5.10 24.97 9.40
CA PRO A 8 3.92 24.10 9.52
C PRO A 8 4.21 22.59 9.53
N ALA A 9 5.48 22.19 9.70
CA ALA A 9 5.93 20.80 9.68
C ALA A 9 5.80 20.06 11.03
N ASP A 10 5.16 20.64 12.04
CA ASP A 10 4.97 20.01 13.35
C ASP A 10 3.50 19.60 13.56
N GLY A 11 3.19 18.31 13.32
CA GLY A 11 2.25 17.60 14.20
C GLY A 11 1.08 16.80 13.60
N ALA A 12 0.88 16.72 12.28
CA ALA A 12 -0.09 15.78 11.69
C ALA A 12 0.34 15.39 10.26
N PRO A 13 0.11 14.14 9.79
CA PRO A 13 0.31 13.83 8.38
C PRO A 13 -0.69 14.64 7.53
N ASP A 14 -0.23 15.26 6.44
CA ASP A 14 -1.09 15.98 5.47
C ASP A 14 -2.18 15.10 4.83
N TYR A 15 -2.13 13.78 5.06
CA TYR A 15 -3.00 12.77 4.46
C TYR A 15 -3.56 11.84 5.53
N ASN A 16 -4.73 11.23 5.26
CA ASN A 16 -5.21 10.12 6.06
C ASN A 16 -4.19 8.96 6.04
N PHE A 17 -4.19 8.10 7.06
CA PHE A 17 -3.30 6.94 7.10
C PHE A 17 -3.42 6.13 5.80
N ALA A 18 -2.29 5.81 5.16
CA ALA A 18 -2.24 5.14 3.86
C ALA A 18 -3.00 5.89 2.74
N TYR A 19 -3.03 7.22 2.82
CA TYR A 19 -3.56 8.18 1.83
C TYR A 19 -5.09 8.22 1.64
N LEU A 20 -5.74 7.06 1.47
CA LEU A 20 -7.17 7.00 1.15
C LEU A 20 -8.04 7.42 2.35
N ASP A 21 -9.16 8.08 2.07
CA ASP A 21 -10.20 8.34 3.08
C ASP A 21 -10.89 7.02 3.53
N GLU A 22 -11.52 7.06 4.70
CA GLU A 22 -12.17 5.87 5.29
C GLU A 22 -13.40 5.38 4.51
N GLN A 23 -14.08 6.24 3.74
CA GLN A 23 -15.19 5.81 2.90
C GLN A 23 -14.70 4.95 1.74
N THR A 24 -13.64 5.39 1.07
CA THR A 24 -12.99 4.70 -0.04
C THR A 24 -12.43 3.37 0.43
N LYS A 25 -11.69 3.35 1.55
CA LYS A 25 -11.23 2.08 2.16
C LYS A 25 -12.37 1.14 2.49
N ARG A 26 -13.44 1.64 3.13
CA ARG A 26 -14.62 0.82 3.49
C ARG A 26 -15.28 0.22 2.25
N MET A 27 -15.30 0.94 1.13
CA MET A 27 -15.83 0.43 -0.14
C MET A 27 -14.93 -0.65 -0.73
N ILE A 28 -13.61 -0.43 -0.79
CA ILE A 28 -12.65 -1.44 -1.27
C ILE A 28 -12.72 -2.71 -0.41
N ARG A 29 -12.74 -2.57 0.92
CA ARG A 29 -12.87 -3.71 1.86
C ARG A 29 -14.12 -4.55 1.58
N ARG A 30 -15.27 -3.92 1.30
CA ARG A 30 -16.49 -4.67 0.91
C ARG A 30 -16.30 -5.41 -0.41
N ALA A 31 -15.65 -4.80 -1.40
CA ALA A 31 -15.35 -5.45 -2.67
C ALA A 31 -14.40 -6.65 -2.50
N LEU A 32 -13.36 -6.50 -1.67
CA LEU A 32 -12.42 -7.58 -1.33
C LEU A 32 -13.13 -8.76 -0.65
N LEU A 33 -14.03 -8.50 0.30
CA LEU A 33 -14.82 -9.57 0.95
C LEU A 33 -15.70 -10.33 -0.07
N LYS A 34 -16.23 -9.64 -1.09
CA LYS A 34 -16.95 -10.30 -2.19
C LYS A 34 -16.01 -11.11 -3.10
N ALA A 35 -14.82 -10.60 -3.37
CA ALA A 35 -13.82 -11.29 -4.20
C ALA A 35 -13.33 -12.59 -3.54
N VAL A 36 -13.10 -12.57 -2.22
CA VAL A 36 -12.76 -13.77 -1.44
C VAL A 36 -13.90 -14.78 -1.44
N ALA A 37 -15.14 -14.32 -1.28
CA ALA A 37 -16.32 -15.20 -1.27
C ALA A 37 -16.67 -15.79 -2.65
N ILE A 38 -16.13 -15.23 -3.74
CA ILE A 38 -16.41 -15.67 -5.12
C ILE A 38 -15.07 -15.77 -5.88
N PRO A 39 -14.27 -16.82 -5.64
CA PRO A 39 -12.93 -16.94 -6.21
C PRO A 39 -12.92 -16.84 -7.74
N GLY A 40 -12.06 -15.98 -8.28
CA GLY A 40 -11.91 -15.74 -9.72
C GLY A 40 -12.91 -14.76 -10.34
N TYR A 41 -13.95 -14.34 -9.61
CA TYR A 41 -14.88 -13.31 -10.10
C TYR A 41 -14.29 -11.90 -9.94
N GLN A 42 -14.32 -11.13 -11.01
CA GLN A 42 -13.84 -9.75 -11.05
C GLN A 42 -14.88 -8.81 -10.44
N VAL A 43 -14.79 -8.55 -9.14
CA VAL A 43 -15.66 -7.61 -8.44
C VAL A 43 -15.33 -6.17 -8.86
N PRO A 44 -16.26 -5.44 -9.49
CA PRO A 44 -16.04 -4.02 -9.79
C PRO A 44 -15.98 -3.22 -8.48
N PHE A 45 -15.06 -2.26 -8.41
CA PHE A 45 -15.02 -1.28 -7.34
C PHE A 45 -14.72 0.11 -7.90
N ALA A 46 -15.22 1.15 -7.22
CA ALA A 46 -15.06 2.53 -7.65
C ALA A 46 -13.67 3.06 -7.25
N GLY A 47 -12.67 2.73 -8.06
CA GLY A 47 -11.30 3.22 -7.86
C GLY A 47 -11.22 4.74 -7.87
N ARG A 48 -10.21 5.28 -7.18
CA ARG A 48 -9.88 6.70 -7.15
C ARG A 48 -8.61 6.97 -7.95
N GLU A 49 -8.46 8.23 -8.35
CA GLU A 49 -7.18 8.74 -8.81
C GLU A 49 -6.16 8.66 -7.66
N MET A 50 -4.94 8.27 -8.01
CA MET A 50 -3.82 8.11 -7.10
C MET A 50 -2.67 9.02 -7.56
N PRO A 51 -1.69 9.34 -6.70
CA PRO A 51 -0.52 10.14 -7.09
C PRO A 51 0.48 9.33 -7.93
N MET A 52 -0.04 8.64 -8.95
CA MET A 52 0.64 7.78 -9.90
C MET A 52 -0.31 7.51 -11.10
N PRO A 53 0.19 7.47 -12.34
CA PRO A 53 -0.67 7.30 -13.51
C PRO A 53 -1.38 5.94 -13.53
N TYR A 54 -2.57 5.89 -14.14
CA TYR A 54 -3.19 4.60 -14.46
C TYR A 54 -2.24 3.72 -15.29
N GLY A 55 -2.27 2.41 -15.01
CA GLY A 55 -1.32 1.44 -15.58
C GLY A 55 -0.05 1.21 -14.76
N TRP A 56 0.25 2.07 -13.78
CA TRP A 56 1.42 1.94 -12.88
C TRP A 56 1.10 1.22 -11.56
N GLY A 57 0.03 0.42 -11.52
CA GLY A 57 -0.32 -0.39 -10.35
C GLY A 57 -1.26 0.30 -9.35
N THR A 58 -1.99 1.35 -9.77
CA THR A 58 -2.92 2.10 -8.90
C THR A 58 -3.96 1.23 -8.21
N GLY A 59 -4.43 0.15 -8.84
CA GLY A 59 -5.33 -0.82 -8.23
C GLY A 59 -4.69 -1.56 -7.05
N GLY A 60 -3.47 -2.05 -7.22
CA GLY A 60 -2.70 -2.70 -6.15
C GLY A 60 -2.44 -1.77 -4.99
N VAL A 61 -2.06 -0.51 -5.26
CA VAL A 61 -1.84 0.50 -4.22
C VAL A 61 -3.13 0.79 -3.45
N GLN A 62 -4.28 0.87 -4.12
CA GLN A 62 -5.57 1.07 -3.43
C GLN A 62 -5.95 -0.11 -2.54
N VAL A 63 -5.68 -1.35 -2.99
CA VAL A 63 -5.89 -2.55 -2.18
C VAL A 63 -4.98 -2.53 -0.96
N THR A 64 -3.67 -2.32 -1.14
CA THR A 64 -2.70 -2.21 -0.03
C THR A 64 -3.11 -1.13 0.97
N ALA A 65 -3.49 0.07 0.50
CA ALA A 65 -3.95 1.16 1.36
C ALA A 65 -5.23 0.84 2.15
N ALA A 66 -6.06 -0.07 1.65
CA ALA A 66 -7.27 -0.50 2.33
C ALA A 66 -7.03 -1.61 3.36
N VAL A 67 -5.98 -2.42 3.21
CA VAL A 67 -5.72 -3.56 4.10
C VAL A 67 -4.59 -3.33 5.11
N ILE A 68 -3.61 -2.49 4.78
CA ILE A 68 -2.45 -2.25 5.63
C ILE A 68 -2.84 -1.62 6.97
N GLY A 69 -2.21 -2.08 8.04
CA GLY A 69 -2.29 -1.57 9.39
C GLY A 69 -0.95 -1.01 9.89
N PRO A 70 -0.94 -0.29 11.03
CA PRO A 70 0.25 0.41 11.52
C PRO A 70 1.39 -0.52 11.97
N ASN A 71 1.10 -1.80 12.24
CA ASN A 71 2.08 -2.79 12.69
C ASN A 71 2.56 -3.71 11.56
N ASP A 72 2.11 -3.48 10.33
CA ASP A 72 2.53 -4.28 9.19
C ASP A 72 3.96 -3.97 8.77
N THR A 73 4.60 -4.98 8.18
CA THR A 73 5.88 -4.84 7.48
C THR A 73 5.65 -5.05 5.99
N LEU A 74 5.80 -3.99 5.21
CA LEU A 74 5.51 -3.99 3.78
C LEU A 74 6.76 -4.35 2.96
N LYS A 75 6.62 -5.35 2.08
CA LYS A 75 7.54 -5.59 0.96
C LYS A 75 6.88 -5.18 -0.34
N VAL A 76 7.63 -4.54 -1.23
CA VAL A 76 7.14 -4.16 -2.57
C VAL A 76 8.15 -4.59 -3.62
N ILE A 77 7.71 -5.32 -4.62
CA ILE A 77 8.55 -5.80 -5.73
C ILE A 77 7.89 -5.53 -7.09
N ASP A 78 8.70 -5.24 -8.11
CA ASP A 78 8.31 -5.21 -9.52
C ASP A 78 9.30 -6.06 -10.30
N GLN A 79 8.81 -6.94 -11.18
CA GLN A 79 9.63 -7.95 -11.87
C GLN A 79 10.42 -8.88 -10.94
N GLY A 80 10.04 -8.97 -9.67
CA GLY A 80 10.74 -9.75 -8.65
C GLY A 80 11.85 -9.00 -7.91
N ALA A 81 12.05 -7.71 -8.20
CA ALA A 81 13.08 -6.87 -7.61
C ALA A 81 12.50 -5.72 -6.78
N ASP A 82 13.09 -5.47 -5.62
CA ASP A 82 12.72 -4.41 -4.68
C ASP A 82 13.22 -3.01 -5.08
N ASP A 83 14.23 -2.93 -5.95
CA ASP A 83 14.97 -1.71 -6.31
C ASP A 83 14.56 -1.12 -7.67
N THR A 84 13.59 -1.73 -8.35
CA THR A 84 12.99 -1.13 -9.55
C THR A 84 12.33 0.22 -9.23
N THR A 85 12.30 1.13 -10.20
CA THR A 85 11.74 2.48 -10.02
C THR A 85 10.31 2.46 -9.47
N ASN A 86 9.47 1.55 -9.95
CA ASN A 86 8.09 1.46 -9.51
C ASN A 86 7.97 0.87 -8.10
N ALA A 87 8.74 -0.19 -7.78
CA ALA A 87 8.73 -0.78 -6.44
C ALA A 87 9.23 0.22 -5.38
N VAL A 88 10.32 0.93 -5.68
CA VAL A 88 10.87 2.00 -4.82
C VAL A 88 9.84 3.11 -4.61
N SER A 89 9.21 3.58 -5.69
CA SER A 89 8.20 4.65 -5.64
C SER A 89 6.99 4.26 -4.76
N ILE A 90 6.44 3.06 -4.96
CA ILE A 90 5.30 2.56 -4.16
C ILE A 90 5.69 2.34 -2.69
N ARG A 91 6.88 1.76 -2.43
CA ARG A 91 7.36 1.55 -1.06
C ARG A 91 7.56 2.88 -0.33
N GLN A 92 8.19 3.86 -0.96
CA GLN A 92 8.38 5.20 -0.40
C GLN A 92 7.04 5.92 -0.17
N PHE A 93 6.07 5.75 -1.07
CA PHE A 93 4.72 6.27 -0.89
C PHE A 93 4.08 5.75 0.41
N PHE A 94 4.14 4.45 0.68
CA PHE A 94 3.59 3.88 1.93
C PHE A 94 4.45 4.21 3.16
N ALA A 95 5.77 4.25 3.05
CA ALA A 95 6.63 4.72 4.14
C ALA A 95 6.27 6.15 4.57
N LYS A 96 5.92 7.02 3.60
CA LYS A 96 5.50 8.40 3.88
C LYS A 96 4.06 8.51 4.42
N THR A 97 3.12 7.78 3.82
CA THR A 97 1.68 7.97 4.10
C THR A 97 1.13 7.05 5.20
N ALA A 98 1.80 5.93 5.48
CA ALA A 98 1.40 4.97 6.49
C ALA A 98 2.45 4.78 7.59
N GLN A 99 3.71 5.22 7.39
CA GLN A 99 4.80 5.10 8.38
C GLN A 99 5.00 3.67 8.90
N VAL A 100 4.72 2.68 8.06
CA VAL A 100 4.89 1.25 8.35
C VAL A 100 6.35 0.83 8.19
N ALA A 101 6.72 -0.27 8.83
CA ALA A 101 8.00 -0.92 8.57
C ALA A 101 8.05 -1.41 7.11
N THR A 102 9.24 -1.43 6.52
CA THR A 102 9.45 -2.02 5.19
C THR A 102 10.60 -3.01 5.21
N THR A 103 10.54 -4.03 4.35
CA THR A 103 11.58 -5.05 4.23
C THR A 103 11.76 -5.48 2.79
N GLU A 104 12.97 -5.95 2.47
CA GLU A 104 13.27 -6.63 1.20
C GLU A 104 13.25 -8.15 1.36
N LYS A 105 13.04 -8.67 2.57
CA LYS A 105 13.00 -10.12 2.83
C LYS A 105 11.57 -10.62 2.86
N THR A 106 11.23 -11.53 1.95
CA THR A 106 9.89 -12.16 1.89
C THR A 106 9.46 -12.75 3.23
N ALA A 107 10.37 -13.37 3.98
CA ALA A 107 10.05 -14.01 5.25
C ALA A 107 9.77 -13.03 6.41
N GLU A 108 10.04 -11.73 6.24
CA GLU A 108 9.79 -10.71 7.27
C GLU A 108 8.55 -9.85 6.95
N ALA A 109 8.01 -9.94 5.73
CA ALA A 109 6.85 -9.17 5.33
C ALA A 109 5.55 -9.73 5.94
N SER A 110 4.60 -8.86 6.27
CA SER A 110 3.19 -9.24 6.47
C SER A 110 2.36 -9.01 5.20
N ILE A 111 2.70 -7.97 4.43
CA ILE A 111 2.07 -7.66 3.13
C ILE A 111 3.14 -7.58 2.04
N ILE A 112 2.90 -8.23 0.91
CA ILE A 112 3.77 -8.21 -0.27
C ILE A 112 3.01 -7.66 -1.48
N GLN A 113 3.25 -6.40 -1.81
CA GLN A 113 2.72 -5.84 -3.06
C GLN A 113 3.67 -6.17 -4.21
N THR A 114 3.20 -6.96 -5.18
CA THR A 114 4.01 -7.41 -6.31
C THR A 114 3.44 -7.03 -7.67
N ARG A 115 4.33 -6.80 -8.63
CA ARG A 115 4.01 -6.74 -10.06
C ARG A 115 4.78 -7.82 -10.83
N HIS A 116 4.02 -8.70 -11.47
CA HIS A 116 4.45 -9.77 -12.41
C HIS A 116 5.17 -11.00 -11.81
N ARG A 117 5.44 -11.07 -10.50
CA ARG A 117 6.14 -12.22 -9.89
C ARG A 117 5.52 -12.66 -8.57
N ILE A 118 5.62 -13.94 -8.26
CA ILE A 118 5.46 -14.48 -6.91
C ILE A 118 6.89 -14.71 -6.37
N PRO A 119 7.21 -14.38 -5.11
CA PRO A 119 8.51 -14.70 -4.53
C PRO A 119 8.82 -16.20 -4.58
N GLU A 120 10.08 -16.57 -4.82
CA GLU A 120 10.52 -17.98 -4.76
C GLU A 120 10.49 -18.54 -3.33
N LYS A 121 10.64 -17.67 -2.34
CA LYS A 121 10.50 -18.04 -0.93
C LYS A 121 9.03 -18.30 -0.64
N GLU A 122 8.72 -19.49 -0.12
CA GLU A 122 7.38 -19.90 0.27
C GLU A 122 6.74 -18.88 1.23
N LEU A 123 5.46 -18.57 0.97
CA LEU A 123 4.68 -17.64 1.77
C LEU A 123 4.13 -18.33 3.02
N ARG A 124 4.03 -17.58 4.11
CA ARG A 124 3.42 -18.04 5.36
C ARG A 124 1.91 -17.80 5.34
N GLU A 125 1.19 -18.52 6.20
CA GLU A 125 -0.27 -18.48 6.31
C GLU A 125 -0.85 -17.08 6.58
N ASP A 126 -0.11 -16.24 7.31
CA ASP A 126 -0.51 -14.90 7.71
C ASP A 126 -0.18 -13.80 6.69
N GLN A 127 0.54 -14.15 5.60
CA GLN A 127 0.94 -13.18 4.59
C GLN A 127 -0.15 -12.93 3.56
N VAL A 128 -0.20 -11.69 3.08
CA VAL A 128 -1.07 -11.24 1.99
C VAL A 128 -0.25 -10.76 0.80
#